data_AF-A0A6L3X5F6-F1
#
_entry.id   AF-A0A6L3X5F6-F1
#
_cell.length_a   1.000
_cell.length_b   1.000
_cell.length_c   1.000
_cell.angle_alpha   90.00
_cell.angle_beta   90.00
_cell.angle_gamma   90.00
#
_symmetry.space_group_name_H-M   'P 1'
#
loop_
_entity.id
_entity.type
_entity.pdbx_description
1 polymer ?
#
loop_
_entity_poly.entity_id
_entity_poly.type
_entity_poly.pdbx_seq_one_letter_code
_entity_poly.pdbx_strand_id
1 'polypeptide(L)' 'LSQLADRPLLLWHGDADDVVPPGETFRLQQALQREGLDSNLTCLWGAGVRHRITPAALESTVEFFRQHL' A
#
# COMPACT_ATOMS: atom_id res chain seq x y z
N LEU A 1 3.96 -14.98 -2.82
CA LEU A 1 2.99 -13.86 -2.99
C LEU A 1 1.58 -14.28 -2.65
N SER A 2 1.15 -15.50 -2.99
CA SER A 2 -0.20 -16.03 -2.72
C SER A 2 -0.67 -15.86 -1.26
N GLN A 3 0.11 -16.29 -0.26
CA GLN A 3 -0.25 -16.11 1.16
C GLN A 3 -0.51 -14.66 1.60
N LEU A 4 0.10 -13.70 0.90
CA LEU A 4 -0.13 -12.28 1.16
C LEU A 4 -1.41 -11.79 0.48
N ALA A 5 -1.71 -12.31 -0.71
CA ALA A 5 -2.89 -12.00 -1.52
C ALA A 5 -4.18 -12.66 -1.01
N ASP A 6 -4.09 -13.72 -0.21
CA ASP A 6 -5.24 -14.46 0.34
C ASP A 6 -6.07 -13.65 1.37
N ARG A 7 -5.69 -12.41 1.65
CA ARG A 7 -6.36 -11.50 2.59
C ARG A 7 -6.36 -10.07 2.06
N PRO A 8 -7.30 -9.22 2.51
CA PRO A 8 -7.23 -7.79 2.26
C PRO A 8 -5.83 -7.24 2.62
N LEU A 9 -5.23 -6.51 1.68
CA LEU A 9 -3.91 -5.90 1.84
C LEU A 9 -3.98 -4.41 1.48
N LEU A 10 -3.60 -3.56 2.42
CA LEU A 10 -3.36 -2.14 2.17
C LEU A 10 -1.85 -1.88 2.07
N LEU A 11 -1.43 -1.29 0.94
CA LEU A 11 -0.12 -0.67 0.78
C LEU A 11 -0.30 0.85 0.72
N TRP A 12 0.37 1.59 1.59
CA TRP A 12 0.46 3.05 1.54
C TRP A 12 1.92 3.47 1.57
N HIS A 13 2.32 4.41 0.71
CA HIS A 13 3.68 4.96 0.71
C HIS A 13 3.70 6.40 0.19
N GLY A 14 4.63 7.22 0.67
CA GLY A 14 4.90 8.55 0.12
C GLY A 14 5.85 8.50 -1.08
N ASP A 15 5.49 9.07 -2.22
CA ASP A 15 6.32 8.96 -3.43
C ASP A 15 7.66 9.73 -3.36
N ALA A 16 7.82 10.59 -2.35
CA ALA A 16 9.03 11.36 -2.07
C ALA A 16 9.75 10.87 -0.80
N ASP A 17 9.47 9.64 -0.32
CA ASP A 17 10.16 9.05 0.82
C ASP A 17 11.66 8.86 0.50
N ASP A 18 12.48 9.63 1.21
CA ASP A 18 13.94 9.68 1.08
C ASP A 18 14.67 8.75 2.06
N VAL A 19 13.95 8.15 3.02
CA VAL A 19 14.51 7.23 4.02
C VAL A 19 14.25 5.78 3.61
N VAL A 20 13.03 5.48 3.17
CA VAL A 20 12.63 4.19 2.61
C VAL A 20 12.10 4.45 1.20
N PRO A 21 12.95 4.36 0.17
CA PRO A 21 12.55 4.65 -1.20
C PRO A 21 11.32 3.82 -1.64
N PRO A 22 10.37 4.41 -2.38
CA PRO A 22 9.10 3.77 -2.75
C PRO A 22 9.25 2.57 -3.70
N GLY A 23 10.45 2.35 -4.23
CA GLY A 23 10.73 1.34 -5.26
C GLY A 23 10.34 -0.08 -4.86
N GLU A 24 10.54 -0.49 -3.60
CA GLU A 24 10.19 -1.83 -3.16
C GLU A 24 8.68 -2.01 -2.95
N THR A 25 7.97 -0.98 -2.48
CA THR A 25 6.48 -0.98 -2.44
C THR A 25 5.91 -1.09 -3.85
N PHE A 26 6.46 -0.34 -4.80
CA PHE A 26 6.07 -0.40 -6.21
C PHE A 26 6.37 -1.76 -6.83
N ARG A 27 7.53 -2.36 -6.51
CA ARG A 27 7.91 -3.70 -6.97
C ARG A 27 6.91 -4.76 -6.48
N LEU A 28 6.49 -4.69 -5.22
CA LEU A 28 5.49 -5.60 -4.65
C LEU A 28 4.13 -5.43 -5.34
N GLN A 29 3.66 -4.20 -5.51
CA GLN A 29 2.43 -3.90 -6.25
C GLN A 29 2.48 -4.53 -7.67
N GLN A 30 3.55 -4.29 -8.42
CA GLN A 30 3.70 -4.84 -9.77
C GLN A 30 3.78 -6.36 -9.77
N ALA A 31 4.44 -6.98 -8.79
CA ALA A 31 4.55 -8.43 -8.72
C ALA A 31 3.17 -9.08 -8.49
N LEU A 32 2.36 -8.53 -7.57
CA LEU A 32 1.00 -9.00 -7.32
C LEU A 32 0.11 -8.86 -8.57
N GLN A 33 0.17 -7.72 -9.25
CA GLN A 33 -0.60 -7.47 -10.49
C GLN A 33 -0.19 -8.42 -11.62
N ARG A 34 1.12 -8.62 -11.84
CA ARG A 34 1.62 -9.52 -12.89
C ARG A 34 1.21 -10.97 -12.68
N GLU A 35 1.07 -11.40 -11.43
CA GLU A 35 0.64 -12.75 -11.08
C GLU A 35 -0.90 -12.89 -10.97
N GLY A 36 -1.67 -11.81 -11.17
CA GLY A 36 -3.13 -11.82 -11.02
C GLY A 36 -3.58 -12.01 -9.57
N LEU A 37 -2.74 -11.61 -8.61
CA LEU A 37 -2.92 -11.76 -7.17
C LEU A 37 -3.30 -10.43 -6.48
N ASP A 38 -3.79 -9.45 -7.22
CA ASP A 38 -4.09 -8.10 -6.77
C ASP A 38 -5.57 -7.86 -6.44
N SER A 39 -6.42 -8.88 -6.48
CA SER A 39 -7.86 -8.78 -6.19
C SER A 39 -8.20 -8.22 -4.80
N ASN A 40 -7.31 -8.46 -3.83
CA ASN A 40 -7.43 -7.97 -2.45
C ASN A 40 -6.49 -6.79 -2.14
N LEU A 41 -5.81 -6.25 -3.16
CA LEU A 41 -4.80 -5.20 -2.99
C LEU A 41 -5.42 -3.81 -3.14
N THR A 42 -5.33 -3.02 -2.07
CA THR A 42 -5.53 -1.56 -2.11
C THR A 42 -4.16 -0.89 -2.04
N CYS A 43 -3.83 -0.06 -3.04
CA CYS A 43 -2.56 0.68 -3.07
C CYS A 43 -2.80 2.18 -3.16
N LEU A 44 -2.24 2.93 -2.22
CA LEU A 44 -2.40 4.38 -2.07
C LEU A 44 -1.04 5.06 -2.04
N TRP A 45 -0.90 6.14 -2.80
CA TRP A 45 0.35 6.89 -2.92
C TRP A 45 0.17 8.33 -2.45
N GLY A 46 1.01 8.76 -1.51
CA GLY A 46 1.05 10.13 -1.03
C GLY A 46 1.96 10.99 -1.91
N ALA A 47 1.37 11.82 -2.78
CA ALA A 47 2.12 12.70 -3.67
C ALA A 47 2.91 13.78 -2.90
N GLY A 48 4.21 13.87 -3.17
CA GLY A 48 5.17 14.74 -2.49
C GLY A 48 5.42 14.38 -1.02
N VAL A 49 4.91 13.25 -0.54
CA VAL A 49 5.03 12.87 0.87
C VAL A 49 6.36 12.14 1.08
N ARG A 50 7.15 12.63 2.04
CA ARG A 50 8.41 12.00 2.48
C ARG A 50 8.18 10.91 3.52
N HIS A 51 9.19 10.57 4.32
CA HIS A 51 9.09 9.59 5.40
C HIS A 51 8.22 10.08 6.59
N ARG A 52 6.90 10.13 6.41
CA ARG A 52 5.92 10.50 7.44
C ARG A 52 4.55 9.89 7.15
N ILE A 53 3.82 9.56 8.22
CA ILE A 53 2.40 9.21 8.13
C ILE A 53 1.57 10.50 8.16
N THR A 54 0.72 10.71 7.15
CA THR A 54 -0.17 11.87 7.06
C THR A 54 -1.53 11.57 7.69
N PRO A 55 -2.32 12.60 8.05
CA PRO A 55 -3.70 12.39 8.47
C PRO A 55 -4.53 11.58 7.46
N ALA A 56 -4.39 11.88 6.16
CA ALA A 56 -5.08 11.14 5.09
C ALA A 56 -4.66 9.66 5.01
N ALA A 57 -3.39 9.35 5.25
CA ALA A 57 -2.90 7.97 5.34
C ALA A 57 -3.53 7.22 6.52
N LEU A 58 -3.64 7.90 7.66
CA LEU A 58 -4.26 7.34 8.86
C LEU A 58 -5.76 7.11 8.65
N GLU A 59 -6.48 8.07 8.08
CA GLU A 59 -7.90 7.94 7.74
C GLU A 59 -8.14 6.75 6.81
N SER A 60 -7.33 6.61 5.76
CA SER A 60 -7.40 5.49 4.83
C SER A 60 -7.14 4.14 5.52
N THR A 61 -6.22 4.11 6.48
CA THR A 61 -5.93 2.91 7.28
C THR A 61 -7.10 2.54 8.19
N VAL A 62 -7.71 3.51 8.85
CA VAL A 62 -8.90 3.28 9.69
C VAL A 62 -10.06 2.79 8.85
N GLU A 63 -10.29 3.39 7.68
CA GLU A 63 -11.36 2.97 6.78
C GLU A 63 -11.14 1.53 6.27
N PHE A 64 -9.92 1.20 5.87
CA PHE A 64 -9.57 -0.17 5.51
C PHE A 64 -9.88 -1.18 6.61
N PHE A 65 -9.53 -0.87 7.87
CA PHE A 65 -9.85 -1.76 8.98
C PHE A 65 -11.35 -1.86 9.24
N ARG A 66 -12.12 -0.76 9.16
CA ARG A 66 -13.58 -0.80 9.30
C ARG A 66 -14.28 -1.67 8.26
N GLN A 67 -13.71 -1.79 7.07
CA GLN A 67 -14.28 -2.60 5.98
C GLN A 67 -13.93 -4.09 6.10
N HIS A 68 -12.86 -4.44 6.81
CA HIS A 68 -12.27 -5.78 6.78
C HIS A 68 -12.07 -6.46 8.15
N LEU A 69 -12.41 -5.79 9.26
CA LEU A 69 -12.46 -6.32 10.62
C LEU A 69 -13.88 -6.23 11.19
#